data_AF-A0AAE0ADV0-F1
#
_entry.id   AF-A0AAE0ADV0-F1
#
_cell.length_a   1.000
_cell.length_b   1.000
_cell.length_c   1.000
_cell.angle_alpha   90.00
_cell.angle_beta   90.00
_cell.angle_gamma   90.00
#
_symmetry.space_group_name_H-M   'P 1'
#
loop_
_entity.id
_entity.type
_entity.pdbx_description
1 polymer ?
#
loop_
_entity_poly.entity_id
_entity_poly.type
_entity_poly.pdbx_seq_one_letter_code
_entity_poly.pdbx_strand_id
1 'polypeptide(L)'
;MGSFYIPKEDESRNDSQGEDSHFVCQEKKSFGLADSVGAWIKEGIDSGEYSRHVMNNSLVALNQYYERKGYVKPTRVLKDAYYVTEFPGSSTACIVTLNDDAANVGDSGILLAYTSRFGDGANVITEIVVSVQSGDIVVAGTDGLLDNMFPSEIEEILTKTLDRVDHQTPEDLAWTIAEYALYNSFDRYSESPFSRAAHLAGKNRVGGKIDDITVVVAKII
;
A
#
# COMPACT_ATOMS: atom_id res chain seq x y z
N MET A 1 10.47 8.43 4.91
CA MET A 1 9.28 7.63 4.50
C MET A 1 8.39 7.55 5.71
N GLY A 2 7.09 7.71 5.51
CA GLY A 2 6.09 7.66 6.55
C GLY A 2 4.90 6.83 6.11
N SER A 3 4.13 6.33 7.06
CA SER A 3 2.95 5.52 6.77
C SER A 3 1.83 5.81 7.76
N PHE A 4 0.62 5.50 7.35
CA PHE A 4 -0.54 5.54 8.21
C PHE A 4 -1.51 4.39 7.88
N TYR A 5 -2.15 3.85 8.90
CA TYR A 5 -3.04 2.70 8.79
C TYR A 5 -4.32 2.94 9.60
N ILE A 6 -5.46 2.75 8.95
CA ILE A 6 -6.80 2.84 9.55
C ILE A 6 -7.47 1.48 9.36
N PRO A 7 -7.64 0.68 10.41
CA PRO A 7 -8.38 -0.57 10.31
C PRO A 7 -9.86 -0.28 10.10
N LYS A 8 -10.51 -1.11 9.31
CA LYS A 8 -11.95 -1.17 9.19
C LYS A 8 -12.57 -1.60 10.52
N GLU A 9 -13.55 -0.82 10.98
CA GLU A 9 -14.35 -1.22 12.14
C GLU A 9 -15.12 -2.52 11.84
N ASP A 10 -14.83 -3.56 12.63
CA ASP A 10 -15.58 -4.81 12.64
C ASP A 10 -16.34 -4.91 13.97
N GLU A 11 -17.62 -4.51 13.97
CA GLU A 11 -18.49 -4.60 15.16
C GLU A 11 -18.63 -6.03 15.71
N SER A 12 -18.30 -7.06 14.91
CA SER A 12 -18.32 -8.46 15.34
C SER A 12 -17.02 -8.90 16.03
N ARG A 13 -15.94 -8.12 15.90
CA ARG A 13 -14.60 -8.40 16.45
C ARG A 13 -13.96 -7.12 16.99
N ASN A 14 -14.30 -6.79 18.24
CA ASN A 14 -13.76 -5.62 18.94
C ASN A 14 -12.22 -5.64 19.13
N ASP A 15 -11.57 -6.78 18.92
CA ASP A 15 -10.12 -6.97 18.97
C ASP A 15 -9.46 -7.12 17.58
N SER A 16 -10.24 -6.92 16.50
CA SER A 16 -9.72 -6.97 15.13
C SER A 16 -8.65 -5.89 14.94
N GLN A 17 -7.49 -6.31 14.41
CA GLN A 17 -6.42 -5.41 13.98
C GLN A 17 -6.54 -5.03 12.49
N GLY A 18 -7.65 -5.42 11.84
CA GLY A 18 -7.86 -5.36 10.39
C GLY A 18 -7.01 -6.37 9.62
N GLU A 19 -7.17 -6.36 8.31
CA GLU A 19 -6.67 -7.36 7.37
C GLU A 19 -5.44 -6.88 6.58
N ASP A 20 -5.19 -5.57 6.60
CA ASP A 20 -4.01 -4.92 6.02
C ASP A 20 -2.76 -5.04 6.90
N SER A 21 -1.60 -5.00 6.26
CA SER A 21 -0.31 -4.87 6.94
C SER A 21 0.71 -4.14 6.07
N HIS A 22 1.72 -3.53 6.70
CA HIS A 22 2.81 -2.89 5.99
C HIS A 22 4.11 -2.92 6.80
N PHE A 23 5.23 -2.67 6.13
CA PHE A 23 6.50 -2.34 6.77
C PHE A 23 7.13 -1.13 6.08
N VAL A 24 7.92 -0.35 6.83
CA VAL A 24 8.78 0.72 6.31
C VAL A 24 10.20 0.51 6.85
N CYS A 25 11.19 0.48 5.96
CA CYS A 25 12.60 0.32 6.29
C CYS A 25 13.41 1.47 5.67
N GLN A 26 13.69 2.51 6.47
CA GLN A 26 14.44 3.68 6.00
C GLN A 26 15.89 3.35 5.62
N GLU A 27 16.57 2.47 6.36
CA GLU A 27 17.96 2.07 6.10
C GLU A 27 18.13 1.47 4.70
N LYS A 28 17.18 0.63 4.28
CA LYS A 28 17.18 -0.06 2.99
C LYS A 28 16.31 0.64 1.94
N LYS A 29 15.85 1.86 2.22
CA LYS A 29 14.97 2.66 1.35
C LYS A 29 13.80 1.84 0.75
N SER A 30 13.19 0.98 1.56
CA SER A 30 12.18 0.03 1.10
C SER A 30 10.96 0.01 2.00
N PHE A 31 9.81 -0.31 1.43
CA PHE A 31 8.58 -0.54 2.16
C PHE A 31 7.76 -1.65 1.49
N GLY A 32 6.82 -2.23 2.21
CA GLY A 32 5.89 -3.21 1.66
C GLY A 32 4.50 -3.03 2.20
N LEU A 33 3.52 -3.44 1.42
CA LEU A 33 2.08 -3.40 1.71
C LEU A 33 1.50 -4.80 1.44
N ALA A 34 0.57 -5.22 2.28
CA ALA A 34 -0.21 -6.42 2.11
C ALA A 34 -1.66 -6.16 2.54
N ASP A 35 -2.59 -6.77 1.81
CA ASP A 35 -4.03 -6.66 2.02
C ASP A 35 -4.61 -8.08 1.90
N SER A 36 -5.10 -8.62 3.01
CA SER A 36 -5.50 -10.01 3.11
C SER A 36 -6.90 -10.26 2.58
N VAL A 37 -7.12 -11.47 2.06
CA VAL A 37 -8.42 -11.85 1.51
C VAL A 37 -9.40 -12.17 2.65
N GLY A 38 -10.31 -11.26 2.98
CA GLY A 38 -11.29 -11.45 4.07
C GLY A 38 -12.24 -12.65 3.96
N ALA A 39 -12.21 -13.42 2.86
CA ALA A 39 -13.00 -14.64 2.72
C ALA A 39 -12.61 -15.75 3.72
N TRP A 40 -11.38 -15.73 4.26
CA TRP A 40 -10.87 -16.72 5.22
C TRP A 40 -11.63 -16.73 6.55
N ILE A 41 -12.34 -15.65 6.89
CA ILE A 41 -13.18 -15.59 8.09
C ILE A 41 -14.27 -16.67 8.11
N LYS A 42 -14.71 -17.15 6.94
CA LYS A 42 -15.71 -18.24 6.82
C LYS A 42 -15.19 -19.57 7.36
N GLU A 43 -13.88 -19.75 7.35
CA GLU A 43 -13.18 -20.90 7.90
C GLU A 43 -12.70 -20.65 9.34
N GLY A 44 -13.11 -19.52 9.95
CA GLY A 44 -12.68 -19.11 11.29
C GLY A 44 -11.22 -18.66 11.37
N ILE A 45 -10.60 -18.34 10.22
CA ILE A 45 -9.21 -17.89 10.12
C ILE A 45 -9.18 -16.37 10.06
N ASP A 46 -8.35 -15.76 10.91
CA ASP A 46 -8.04 -14.33 10.82
C ASP A 46 -7.11 -14.06 9.63
N SER A 47 -7.64 -13.46 8.58
CA SER A 47 -6.91 -13.07 7.37
C SER A 47 -5.74 -12.14 7.70
N GLY A 48 -5.90 -11.24 8.67
CA GLY A 48 -4.86 -10.28 9.04
C GLY A 48 -3.57 -10.94 9.54
N GLU A 49 -3.66 -12.13 10.13
CA GLU A 49 -2.47 -12.87 10.58
C GLU A 49 -1.57 -13.21 9.40
N TYR A 50 -2.15 -13.56 8.26
CA TYR A 50 -1.39 -13.87 7.06
C TYR A 50 -0.61 -12.65 6.54
N SER A 51 -1.26 -11.51 6.31
CA SER A 51 -0.58 -10.28 5.83
C SER A 51 0.49 -9.82 6.79
N ARG A 52 0.23 -9.84 8.11
CA ARG A 52 1.20 -9.47 9.14
C ARG A 52 2.41 -10.40 9.15
N HIS A 53 2.21 -11.70 9.00
CA HIS A 53 3.33 -12.65 8.86
C HIS A 53 4.13 -12.40 7.58
N VAL A 54 3.48 -12.21 6.43
CA VAL A 54 4.17 -11.94 5.16
C VAL A 54 4.99 -10.65 5.23
N MET A 55 4.46 -9.57 5.82
CA MET A 55 5.18 -8.30 5.94
C MET A 55 6.33 -8.38 6.96
N ASN A 56 6.13 -9.03 8.11
CA ASN A 56 7.21 -9.26 9.09
C ASN A 56 8.33 -10.10 8.49
N ASN A 57 7.99 -11.19 7.81
CA ASN A 57 8.96 -12.05 7.14
C ASN A 57 9.68 -11.32 6.00
N SER A 58 8.99 -10.41 5.30
CA SER A 58 9.59 -9.55 4.28
C SER A 58 10.63 -8.60 4.88
N LEU A 59 10.33 -7.98 6.01
CA LEU A 59 11.29 -7.12 6.71
C LEU A 59 12.51 -7.91 7.20
N VAL A 60 12.30 -9.12 7.74
CA VAL A 60 13.39 -10.01 8.15
C VAL A 60 14.27 -10.40 6.94
N ALA A 61 13.66 -10.84 5.84
CA ALA A 61 14.39 -11.20 4.62
C ALA A 61 15.17 -10.00 4.06
N LEU A 62 14.56 -8.82 4.01
CA LEU A 62 15.21 -7.58 3.57
C LEU A 62 16.46 -7.26 4.41
N ASN A 63 16.40 -7.45 5.72
CA ASN A 63 17.51 -7.17 6.63
C ASN A 63 18.63 -8.22 6.57
N GLN A 64 18.35 -9.44 6.12
CA GLN A 64 19.37 -10.47 5.91
C GLN A 64 20.24 -10.20 4.67
N TYR A 65 19.76 -9.36 3.73
CA TYR A 65 20.49 -9.03 2.52
C TYR A 65 21.57 -7.96 2.76
N TYR A 66 22.82 -8.41 2.73
CA TYR A 66 24.02 -7.57 2.64
C TYR A 66 24.45 -7.41 1.17
N GLU A 67 23.70 -6.62 0.39
CA GLU A 67 24.01 -6.34 -1.00
C GLU A 67 25.07 -5.23 -1.11
N ARG A 68 26.20 -5.51 -1.78
CA ARG A 68 27.33 -4.57 -1.97
C ARG A 68 26.97 -3.29 -2.74
N LYS A 69 25.85 -3.30 -3.45
CA LYS A 69 25.32 -2.16 -4.23
C LYS A 69 24.12 -1.47 -3.56
N GLY A 70 23.78 -1.81 -2.31
CA GLY A 70 22.68 -1.19 -1.56
C GLY A 70 21.26 -1.54 -2.05
N TYR A 71 21.13 -2.22 -3.19
CA TYR A 71 19.85 -2.61 -3.78
C TYR A 71 19.48 -4.07 -3.45
N VAL A 72 18.30 -4.29 -2.89
CA VAL A 72 17.70 -5.61 -2.69
C VAL A 72 16.54 -5.77 -3.67
N LYS A 73 16.50 -6.89 -4.40
CA LYS A 73 15.41 -7.17 -5.34
C LYS A 73 14.09 -7.43 -4.58
N PRO A 74 13.02 -6.64 -4.79
CA PRO A 74 11.72 -6.83 -4.11
C PRO A 74 11.15 -8.23 -4.31
N THR A 75 11.29 -8.77 -5.53
CA THR A 75 10.78 -10.10 -5.89
C THR A 75 11.45 -11.23 -5.11
N ARG A 76 12.70 -11.03 -4.67
CA ARG A 76 13.43 -12.00 -3.84
C ARG A 76 12.92 -11.93 -2.39
N VAL A 77 12.82 -10.72 -1.84
CA VAL A 77 12.29 -10.49 -0.49
C VAL A 77 10.91 -11.12 -0.32
N LEU A 78 10.00 -10.85 -1.27
CA LEU A 78 8.63 -11.37 -1.19
C LEU A 78 8.58 -12.90 -1.31
N LYS A 79 9.41 -13.50 -2.17
CA LYS A 79 9.49 -14.96 -2.31
C LYS A 79 9.97 -15.63 -1.02
N ASP A 80 11.04 -15.10 -0.43
CA ASP A 80 11.58 -15.68 0.80
C ASP A 80 10.58 -15.53 1.94
N ALA A 81 9.93 -14.36 2.05
CA ALA A 81 8.89 -14.12 3.03
C ALA A 81 7.70 -15.09 2.88
N TYR A 82 7.27 -15.32 1.63
CA TYR A 82 6.21 -16.27 1.32
C TYR A 82 6.58 -17.70 1.75
N TYR A 83 7.77 -18.18 1.41
CA TYR A 83 8.18 -19.56 1.71
C TYR A 83 8.29 -19.87 3.20
N VAL A 84 8.52 -18.86 4.05
CA VAL A 84 8.62 -19.02 5.50
C VAL A 84 7.32 -18.65 6.24
N THR A 85 6.27 -18.25 5.51
CA THR A 85 4.97 -17.94 6.11
C THR A 85 4.16 -19.22 6.31
N GLU A 86 4.15 -19.73 7.54
CA GLU A 86 3.39 -20.92 7.96
C GLU A 86 2.03 -20.57 8.58
N PHE A 87 1.32 -19.61 8.00
CA PHE A 87 -0.03 -19.23 8.45
C PHE A 87 -1.05 -19.50 7.33
N PRO A 88 -2.22 -20.10 7.61
CA PRO A 88 -3.23 -20.32 6.58
C PRO A 88 -3.84 -18.99 6.14
N GLY A 89 -3.85 -18.72 4.85
CA GLY A 89 -4.39 -17.47 4.33
C GLY A 89 -3.93 -17.15 2.92
N SER A 90 -4.36 -15.99 2.44
CA SER A 90 -3.91 -15.40 1.19
C SER A 90 -4.05 -13.89 1.28
N SER A 91 -3.22 -13.18 0.52
CA SER A 91 -3.15 -11.72 0.58
C SER A 91 -2.57 -11.17 -0.71
N THR A 92 -3.01 -9.99 -1.12
CA THR A 92 -2.25 -9.22 -2.10
C THR A 92 -0.99 -8.66 -1.44
N ALA A 93 0.12 -8.52 -2.17
CA ALA A 93 1.33 -7.92 -1.63
C ALA A 93 2.07 -7.07 -2.66
N CYS A 94 2.74 -6.03 -2.18
CA CYS A 94 3.63 -5.15 -2.94
C CYS A 94 4.87 -4.83 -2.10
N ILE A 95 6.06 -4.88 -2.72
CA ILE A 95 7.30 -4.41 -2.10
C ILE A 95 7.91 -3.38 -3.05
N VAL A 96 8.25 -2.22 -2.50
CA VAL A 96 8.90 -1.12 -3.21
C VAL A 96 10.27 -0.89 -2.60
N THR A 97 11.29 -0.81 -3.46
CA THR A 97 12.66 -0.44 -3.09
C THR A 97 13.08 0.74 -3.94
N LEU A 98 13.50 1.83 -3.28
CA LEU A 98 13.92 3.07 -3.92
C LEU A 98 15.44 3.04 -4.12
N ASN A 99 15.86 3.17 -5.37
CA ASN A 99 17.27 3.20 -5.75
C ASN A 99 17.71 4.62 -6.10
N ASP A 100 18.95 4.95 -5.77
CA ASP A 100 19.55 6.27 -6.03
C ASP A 100 19.98 6.46 -7.50
N ASP A 101 19.96 5.40 -8.31
CA ASP A 101 20.32 5.43 -9.73
C ASP A 101 19.11 5.80 -10.59
N ALA A 102 18.72 7.06 -10.58
CA ALA A 102 17.69 7.54 -11.48
C ALA A 102 18.08 8.90 -12.10
N ALA A 103 18.23 8.88 -13.42
CA ALA A 103 18.46 10.05 -14.25
C ALA A 103 17.21 10.28 -15.10
N ASN A 104 16.51 11.39 -14.87
CA ASN A 104 15.45 11.89 -15.73
C ASN A 104 15.67 13.41 -15.92
N VAL A 105 15.13 13.95 -17.02
CA VAL A 105 15.21 15.36 -17.41
C VAL A 105 13.77 15.86 -17.48
N GLY A 106 13.34 16.66 -16.50
CA GLY A 106 12.00 17.26 -16.46
C GLY A 106 11.38 17.32 -15.06
N ASP A 107 10.19 17.90 -14.99
CA ASP A 107 9.49 18.35 -13.78
C ASP A 107 8.82 17.16 -13.04
N SER A 108 8.96 17.12 -11.71
CA SER A 108 8.67 16.01 -10.78
C SER A 108 7.39 15.18 -11.04
N GLY A 109 7.42 13.88 -10.74
CA GLY A 109 6.32 12.92 -10.96
C GLY A 109 5.80 12.23 -9.68
N ILE A 110 4.55 11.76 -9.72
CA ILE A 110 3.93 10.94 -8.67
C ILE A 110 3.87 9.49 -9.14
N LEU A 111 4.44 8.58 -8.35
CA LEU A 111 4.34 7.13 -8.57
C LEU A 111 3.31 6.53 -7.62
N LEU A 112 2.26 5.93 -8.20
CA LEU A 112 1.31 5.09 -7.49
C LEU A 112 1.70 3.62 -7.63
N ALA A 113 1.96 2.95 -6.50
CA ALA A 113 2.21 1.51 -6.45
C ALA A 113 0.98 0.78 -5.90
N TYR A 114 0.63 -0.35 -6.54
CA TYR A 114 -0.58 -1.14 -6.26
C TYR A 114 -0.22 -2.52 -5.72
N THR A 115 -1.10 -3.12 -4.92
CA THR A 115 -0.98 -4.51 -4.48
C THR A 115 -1.43 -5.51 -5.56
N SER A 116 -0.85 -6.71 -5.57
CA SER A 116 -1.22 -7.78 -6.51
C SER A 116 -1.48 -9.09 -5.76
N ARG A 117 -2.50 -9.87 -6.17
CA ARG A 117 -2.96 -11.07 -5.44
C ARG A 117 -1.87 -12.14 -5.28
N PHE A 118 -1.71 -12.64 -4.05
CA PHE A 118 -0.81 -13.72 -3.67
C PHE A 118 -1.58 -14.80 -2.88
N GLY A 119 -1.51 -16.06 -3.32
CA GLY A 119 -2.14 -17.20 -2.64
C GLY A 119 -3.13 -17.98 -3.53
N ASP A 120 -3.04 -19.31 -3.40
CA ASP A 120 -3.71 -20.38 -4.14
C ASP A 120 -3.66 -20.29 -5.68
N GLY A 121 -2.49 -20.65 -6.22
CA GLY A 121 -2.34 -21.13 -7.61
C GLY A 121 -1.96 -20.09 -8.67
N ALA A 122 -1.86 -18.79 -8.35
CA ALA A 122 -1.39 -17.76 -9.27
C ALA A 122 -0.16 -17.04 -8.71
N ASN A 123 1.02 -17.58 -8.98
CA ASN A 123 2.33 -16.97 -8.67
C ASN A 123 2.66 -15.81 -9.63
N VAL A 124 1.81 -14.78 -9.71
CA VAL A 124 2.10 -13.62 -10.56
C VAL A 124 2.78 -12.55 -9.70
N ILE A 125 4.10 -12.66 -9.59
CA ILE A 125 4.93 -11.54 -9.13
C ILE A 125 5.18 -10.64 -10.33
N THR A 126 4.55 -9.46 -10.34
CA THR A 126 4.83 -8.42 -11.34
C THR A 126 5.88 -7.48 -10.78
N GLU A 127 7.03 -7.38 -11.47
CA GLU A 127 8.05 -6.39 -11.17
C GLU A 127 7.89 -5.19 -12.10
N ILE A 128 7.76 -3.99 -11.52
CA ILE A 128 7.71 -2.73 -12.25
C ILE A 128 8.88 -1.89 -11.76
N VAL A 129 9.69 -1.41 -12.69
CA VAL A 129 10.80 -0.49 -12.41
C VAL A 129 10.41 0.87 -12.96
N VAL A 130 10.42 1.88 -12.09
CA VAL A 130 10.13 3.27 -12.45
C VAL A 130 11.30 4.13 -12.01
N SER A 131 11.76 5.01 -12.91
CA SER A 131 12.78 6.00 -12.61
C SER A 131 12.16 7.17 -11.84
N VAL A 132 12.81 7.59 -10.75
CA VAL A 132 12.40 8.74 -9.92
C VAL A 132 13.48 9.84 -9.93
N GLN A 133 13.21 11.02 -9.41
CA GLN A 133 14.17 12.10 -9.25
C GLN A 133 14.11 12.67 -7.83
N SER A 134 15.19 13.33 -7.39
CA SER A 134 15.13 14.14 -6.17
C SER A 134 14.01 15.18 -6.31
N GLY A 135 13.14 15.24 -5.31
CA GLY A 135 11.90 16.03 -5.32
C GLY A 135 10.63 15.23 -5.61
N ASP A 136 10.73 14.01 -6.16
CA ASP A 136 9.56 13.16 -6.38
C ASP A 136 8.93 12.68 -5.06
N ILE A 137 7.63 12.41 -5.12
CA ILE A 137 6.86 11.82 -4.02
C ILE A 137 6.23 10.52 -4.53
N VAL A 138 6.53 9.42 -3.84
CA VAL A 138 5.89 8.13 -4.05
C VAL A 138 4.77 7.99 -3.02
N VAL A 139 3.56 7.70 -3.49
CA VAL A 139 2.42 7.34 -2.65
C VAL A 139 1.99 5.93 -3.01
N ALA A 140 1.90 5.06 -2.02
CA ALA A 140 1.44 3.70 -2.19
C ALA A 140 0.35 3.39 -1.17
N GLY A 141 -0.58 2.51 -1.52
CA GLY A 141 -1.61 2.10 -0.59
C GLY A 141 -2.31 0.82 -1.03
N THR A 142 -3.12 0.29 -0.12
CA THR A 142 -3.99 -0.87 -0.34
C THR A 142 -5.27 -0.46 -1.05
N ASP A 143 -6.14 -1.44 -1.33
CA ASP A 143 -7.35 -1.14 -2.11
C ASP A 143 -8.26 -0.15 -1.38
N GLY A 144 -8.29 -0.10 -0.04
CA GLY A 144 -9.05 0.90 0.72
C GLY A 144 -8.66 2.35 0.43
N LEU A 145 -7.41 2.64 0.04
CA LEU A 145 -7.04 3.95 -0.50
C LEU A 145 -7.57 4.11 -1.94
N LEU A 146 -7.21 3.15 -2.79
CA LEU A 146 -7.30 3.26 -4.25
C LEU A 146 -8.74 3.12 -4.78
N ASP A 147 -9.60 2.46 -4.02
CA ASP A 147 -11.03 2.33 -4.28
C ASP A 147 -11.79 3.60 -3.89
N ASN A 148 -11.21 4.45 -3.04
CA ASN A 148 -11.86 5.61 -2.44
C ASN A 148 -11.27 6.97 -2.84
N MET A 149 -10.08 7.01 -3.45
CA MET A 149 -9.51 8.27 -3.98
C MET A 149 -8.98 8.12 -5.39
N PHE A 150 -9.30 9.08 -6.25
CA PHE A 150 -8.68 9.21 -7.56
C PHE A 150 -7.24 9.70 -7.42
N PRO A 151 -6.34 9.30 -8.35
CA PRO A 151 -4.99 9.83 -8.42
C PRO A 151 -4.95 11.36 -8.32
N SER A 152 -5.80 12.06 -9.08
CA SER A 152 -5.87 13.53 -9.09
C SER A 152 -6.17 14.17 -7.73
N GLU A 153 -6.95 13.51 -6.87
CA GLU A 153 -7.23 13.98 -5.51
C GLU A 153 -5.99 13.85 -4.62
N ILE A 154 -5.24 12.76 -4.77
CA ILE A 154 -3.93 12.59 -4.10
C ILE A 154 -2.98 13.69 -4.56
N GLU A 155 -2.88 13.97 -5.87
CA GLU A 155 -2.01 15.04 -6.40
C GLU A 155 -2.39 16.41 -5.85
N GLU A 156 -3.69 16.70 -5.72
CA GLU A 156 -4.19 17.96 -5.16
C GLU A 156 -3.80 18.12 -3.68
N ILE A 157 -3.91 17.05 -2.87
CA ILE A 157 -3.46 17.04 -1.48
C ILE A 157 -1.96 17.33 -1.41
N LEU A 158 -1.15 16.62 -2.21
CA LEU A 158 0.30 16.79 -2.25
C LEU A 158 0.70 18.22 -2.65
N THR A 159 0.06 18.78 -3.68
CA THR A 159 0.34 20.14 -4.18
C THR A 159 0.02 21.19 -3.12
N LYS A 160 -1.17 21.11 -2.51
CA LYS A 160 -1.60 22.04 -1.45
C LYS A 160 -0.71 21.96 -0.21
N THR A 161 -0.09 20.82 0.04
CA THR A 161 0.86 20.65 1.14
C THR A 161 2.23 21.22 0.80
N LEU A 162 2.73 21.00 -0.41
CA LEU A 162 4.04 21.51 -0.85
C LEU A 162 4.10 23.05 -0.86
N ASP A 163 2.97 23.71 -1.05
CA ASP A 163 2.85 25.17 -1.02
C ASP A 163 2.82 25.77 0.40
N ARG A 164 2.73 24.93 1.46
CA ARG A 164 2.73 25.41 2.86
C ARG A 164 4.15 25.56 3.38
N VAL A 165 4.39 26.65 4.12
CA VAL A 165 5.69 27.00 4.73
C VAL A 165 6.11 26.01 5.83
N ASP A 166 5.16 25.21 6.35
CA ASP A 166 5.43 24.18 7.34
C ASP A 166 5.98 22.91 6.70
N HIS A 167 7.04 22.37 7.32
CA HIS A 167 7.69 21.14 6.89
C HIS A 167 6.81 19.94 7.24
N GLN A 168 5.84 19.61 6.37
CA GLN A 168 5.07 18.37 6.54
C GLN A 168 5.96 17.16 6.32
N THR A 169 5.90 16.22 7.26
CA THR A 169 6.61 14.96 7.17
C THR A 169 5.88 14.01 6.21
N PRO A 170 6.57 13.01 5.63
CA PRO A 170 5.89 11.94 4.89
C PRO A 170 4.78 11.25 5.70
N GLU A 171 4.93 11.17 7.02
CA GLU A 171 3.94 10.63 7.94
C GLU A 171 2.67 11.51 7.98
N ASP A 172 2.80 12.83 8.06
CA ASP A 172 1.65 13.76 8.03
C ASP A 172 0.88 13.67 6.70
N LEU A 173 1.61 13.49 5.60
CA LEU A 173 1.04 13.27 4.28
C LEU A 173 0.26 11.96 4.21
N ALA A 174 0.84 10.87 4.72
CA ALA A 174 0.19 9.56 4.76
C ALA A 174 -1.09 9.62 5.59
N TRP A 175 -1.05 10.26 6.76
CA TRP A 175 -2.22 10.51 7.60
C TRP A 175 -3.31 11.28 6.82
N THR A 176 -2.94 12.40 6.21
CA THR A 176 -3.90 13.26 5.50
C THR A 176 -4.57 12.49 4.36
N ILE A 177 -3.79 11.79 3.53
CA ILE A 177 -4.32 10.99 2.42
C ILE A 177 -5.26 9.88 2.94
N ALA A 178 -4.89 9.20 4.02
CA ALA A 178 -5.71 8.15 4.62
C ALA A 178 -7.05 8.68 5.17
N GLU A 179 -7.05 9.84 5.83
CA GLU A 179 -8.27 10.47 6.35
C GLU A 179 -9.23 10.89 5.23
N TYR A 180 -8.72 11.42 4.12
CA TYR A 180 -9.55 11.72 2.94
C TYR A 180 -10.11 10.44 2.32
N ALA A 181 -9.32 9.37 2.24
CA ALA A 181 -9.80 8.07 1.77
C ALA A 181 -10.89 7.51 2.69
N LEU A 182 -10.73 7.64 4.01
CA LEU A 182 -11.73 7.22 5.00
C LEU A 182 -13.02 8.01 4.85
N TYR A 183 -12.92 9.34 4.74
CA TYR A 183 -14.08 10.20 4.51
C TYR A 183 -14.83 9.80 3.23
N ASN A 184 -14.12 9.58 2.14
CA ASN A 184 -14.69 9.14 0.86
C ASN A 184 -15.29 7.72 0.95
N SER A 185 -14.74 6.84 1.79
CA SER A 185 -15.24 5.47 1.98
C SER A 185 -16.67 5.44 2.56
N PHE A 186 -17.04 6.45 3.34
CA PHE A 186 -18.37 6.59 3.94
C PHE A 186 -19.38 7.32 3.05
N ASP A 187 -18.94 8.00 1.99
CA ASP A 187 -19.84 8.67 1.06
C ASP A 187 -20.55 7.63 0.18
N ARG A 188 -21.85 7.44 0.42
CA ARG A 188 -22.66 6.45 -0.29
C ARG A 188 -23.21 6.94 -1.64
N TYR A 189 -22.95 8.18 -2.01
CA TYR A 189 -23.56 8.84 -3.16
C TYR A 189 -22.56 9.32 -4.20
N SER A 190 -21.30 9.53 -3.81
CA SER A 190 -20.24 9.92 -4.74
C SER A 190 -19.88 8.80 -5.73
N GLU A 191 -19.36 9.19 -6.89
CA GLU A 191 -18.66 8.28 -7.78
C GLU A 191 -17.23 8.10 -7.28
N SER A 192 -16.99 7.02 -6.55
CA SER A 192 -15.64 6.56 -6.17
C SER A 192 -14.95 5.79 -7.31
N PRO A 193 -13.62 5.66 -7.32
CA PRO A 193 -12.92 4.73 -8.21
C PRO A 193 -13.52 3.31 -8.21
N PHE A 194 -13.89 2.79 -7.04
CA PHE A 194 -14.54 1.48 -6.90
C PHE A 194 -15.89 1.43 -7.62
N SER A 195 -16.76 2.40 -7.36
CA SER A 195 -18.09 2.45 -7.99
C SER A 195 -17.99 2.59 -9.51
N ARG A 196 -17.04 3.38 -10.00
CA ARG A 196 -16.73 3.52 -11.43
C ARG A 196 -16.26 2.20 -12.04
N ALA A 197 -15.32 1.51 -11.40
CA ALA A 197 -14.84 0.20 -11.85
C ALA A 197 -15.97 -0.85 -11.84
N ALA A 198 -16.82 -0.85 -10.82
CA ALA A 198 -17.99 -1.72 -10.74
C ALA A 198 -18.98 -1.46 -11.89
N HIS A 199 -19.28 -0.19 -12.18
CA HIS A 199 -20.14 0.20 -13.29
C HIS A 199 -19.60 -0.29 -14.64
N LEU A 200 -18.31 -0.08 -14.90
CA LEU A 200 -17.64 -0.58 -16.12
C LEU A 200 -17.65 -2.11 -16.23
N ALA A 201 -17.65 -2.82 -15.09
CA ALA A 201 -17.79 -4.26 -15.02
C ALA A 201 -19.27 -4.74 -15.08
N GLY A 202 -20.23 -3.85 -15.35
CA GLY A 202 -21.66 -4.16 -15.44
C GLY A 202 -22.33 -4.40 -14.08
N LYS A 203 -21.72 -3.98 -12.97
CA LYS A 203 -22.27 -4.08 -11.62
C LYS A 203 -22.82 -2.72 -11.17
N ASN A 204 -24.02 -2.73 -10.58
CA ASN A 204 -24.60 -1.53 -9.99
C ASN A 204 -24.12 -1.37 -8.54
N ARG A 205 -23.03 -0.62 -8.34
CA ARG A 205 -22.51 -0.17 -7.04
C ARG A 205 -22.32 1.35 -7.10
N VAL A 206 -22.60 2.04 -6.00
CA VAL A 206 -22.50 3.52 -5.86
C VAL A 206 -21.84 3.82 -4.52
N GLY A 207 -21.09 4.92 -4.44
CA GLY A 207 -20.41 5.36 -3.23
C GLY A 207 -19.04 4.70 -3.02
N GLY A 208 -18.41 5.07 -1.92
CA GLY A 208 -17.15 4.49 -1.44
C GLY A 208 -17.28 3.04 -0.98
N LYS A 209 -16.13 2.45 -0.71
CA LYS A 209 -15.96 1.07 -0.21
C LYS A 209 -15.31 1.14 1.17
N ILE A 210 -16.06 0.76 2.20
CA ILE A 210 -15.54 0.68 3.57
C ILE A 210 -14.56 -0.50 3.64
N ASP A 211 -13.28 -0.18 3.83
CA ASP A 211 -12.18 -1.14 3.89
C ASP A 211 -11.08 -0.70 4.85
N ASP A 212 -10.15 -1.59 5.12
CA ASP A 212 -8.87 -1.24 5.73
C ASP A 212 -8.12 -0.27 4.80
N ILE A 213 -7.52 0.79 5.37
CA ILE A 213 -6.82 1.82 4.59
C ILE A 213 -5.38 1.89 5.06
N THR A 214 -4.46 1.47 4.20
CA THR A 214 -3.03 1.65 4.42
C THR A 214 -2.43 2.59 3.38
N VAL A 215 -1.66 3.57 3.85
CA VAL A 215 -0.96 4.55 3.02
C VAL A 215 0.51 4.60 3.43
N VAL A 216 1.42 4.57 2.45
CA VAL A 216 2.85 4.82 2.62
C VAL A 216 3.27 5.96 1.69
N VAL A 217 3.99 6.93 2.23
CA VAL A 217 4.54 8.07 1.48
C VAL A 217 6.06 8.07 1.60
N ALA A 218 6.74 8.19 0.45
CA ALA A 218 8.19 8.35 0.37
C ALA A 218 8.54 9.61 -0.41
N LYS A 219 9.30 10.51 0.21
CA LYS A 219 9.91 11.66 -0.46
C LYS A 219 11.30 11.27 -0.94
N ILE A 220 11.57 11.46 -2.23
CA ILE A 220 12.88 11.23 -2.83
C ILE A 220 13.71 12.51 -2.62
N ILE A 221 14.86 12.38 -1.98
CA ILE A 221 15.77 13.49 -1.66
C ILE A 221 17.14 13.25 -2.25
#